data_AF-A0A7Y5G0C3-F1
#
_entry.id   AF-A0A7Y5G0C3-F1
#
_cell.length_a   1.000
_cell.length_b   1.000
_cell.length_c   1.000
_cell.angle_alpha   90.00
_cell.angle_beta   90.00
_cell.angle_gamma   90.00
#
_symmetry.space_group_name_H-M   'P 1'
#
loop_
_entity.id
_entity.type
_entity.pdbx_description
1 polymer ?
#
loop_
_entity_poly.entity_id
_entity_poly.type
_entity_poly.pdbx_seq_one_letter_code
_entity_poly.pdbx_strand_id
1 'polypeptide(L)'
;MLTQPVSLEKISLALQKFGGEGFLWVEILKDQNSKPGENISTSPLLAMADLSNRPGYYWQAFDFTQKDVKLAPGRYWIALGFSGTPVVNWFYSYGKPVGPSDGTRYKTILDEDWSNSLSFEFNYRVEGRTTP
;
A
#
# COMPACT_ATOMS: atom_id res chain seq x y z
N MET A 1 11.65 6.64 3.34
CA MET A 1 12.62 6.59 2.23
C MET A 1 13.53 5.41 2.47
N LEU A 2 13.81 4.60 1.45
CA LEU A 2 14.80 3.52 1.54
C LEU A 2 16.21 4.09 1.44
N THR A 3 17.09 3.69 2.34
CA THR A 3 18.50 4.14 2.39
C THR A 3 19.46 3.12 1.79
N GLN A 4 19.00 1.89 1.56
CA GLN A 4 19.76 0.77 0.99
C GLN A 4 18.90 0.04 -0.03
N PRO A 5 19.50 -0.71 -0.98
CA PRO A 5 18.75 -1.59 -1.86
C PRO A 5 17.99 -2.65 -1.05
N VAL A 6 16.74 -2.91 -1.41
CA VAL A 6 15.88 -3.91 -0.76
C VAL A 6 15.33 -4.86 -1.81
N SER A 7 15.57 -6.16 -1.61
CA SER A 7 14.78 -7.21 -2.25
C SER A 7 13.52 -7.40 -1.43
N LEU A 8 12.39 -6.96 -1.99
CA LEU A 8 11.11 -6.93 -1.30
C LEU A 8 10.49 -8.33 -1.25
N GLU A 9 10.01 -8.71 -0.06
CA GLU A 9 9.29 -9.96 0.14
C GLU A 9 7.80 -9.71 0.40
N LYS A 10 7.45 -8.78 1.30
CA LYS A 10 6.06 -8.51 1.67
C LYS A 10 5.80 -7.04 1.98
N ILE A 11 4.57 -6.61 1.71
CA ILE A 11 4.00 -5.40 2.27
C ILE A 11 2.79 -5.81 3.10
N SER A 12 2.74 -5.38 4.37
CA SER A 12 1.62 -5.68 5.25
C SER A 12 0.86 -4.42 5.62
N LEU A 13 -0.47 -4.45 5.45
CA LEU A 13 -1.37 -3.34 5.80
C LEU A 13 -2.22 -3.74 7.01
N ALA A 14 -2.44 -2.81 7.94
CA ALA A 14 -3.38 -3.04 9.04
C ALA A 14 -4.81 -2.81 8.54
N LEU A 15 -5.55 -3.90 8.27
CA LEU A 15 -6.88 -3.85 7.66
C LEU A 15 -7.97 -4.32 8.64
N GLN A 16 -9.13 -3.68 8.56
CA GLN A 16 -10.40 -4.14 9.16
C GLN A 16 -11.41 -4.36 8.04
N LYS A 17 -11.95 -5.56 7.93
CA LYS A 17 -13.11 -5.83 7.06
C LYS A 17 -14.41 -5.56 7.81
N PHE A 18 -15.30 -4.79 7.19
CA PHE A 18 -16.66 -4.56 7.68
C PHE A 18 -17.72 -5.28 6.85
N GLY A 19 -17.40 -5.64 5.61
CA GLY A 19 -18.29 -6.35 4.70
C GLY A 19 -17.88 -6.20 3.24
N GLY A 20 -18.83 -6.46 2.34
CA GLY A 20 -18.65 -6.31 0.90
C GLY A 20 -17.90 -7.46 0.23
N GLU A 21 -17.72 -7.32 -1.07
CA GLU A 21 -17.18 -8.35 -1.97
C GLU A 21 -16.16 -7.76 -2.94
N GLY A 22 -15.44 -8.65 -3.65
CA GLY A 22 -14.44 -8.28 -4.65
C GLY A 22 -13.02 -8.59 -4.20
N PHE A 23 -12.06 -7.78 -4.65
CA PHE A 23 -10.63 -8.03 -4.48
C PHE A 23 -9.89 -6.78 -4.02
N LEU A 24 -8.83 -7.01 -3.25
CA LEU A 24 -7.83 -6.01 -2.89
C LEU A 24 -6.47 -6.42 -3.47
N TRP A 25 -5.61 -5.44 -3.72
CA TRP A 25 -4.21 -5.68 -4.05
C TRP A 25 -3.37 -4.49 -3.63
N VAL A 26 -2.05 -4.70 -3.54
CA VAL A 26 -1.09 -3.64 -3.30
C VAL A 26 -0.26 -3.41 -4.54
N GLU A 27 -0.11 -2.14 -4.92
CA GLU A 27 0.81 -1.69 -5.95
C GLU A 27 1.98 -0.94 -5.32
N ILE A 28 3.15 -1.09 -5.94
CA ILE A 28 4.34 -0.32 -5.62
C ILE A 28 4.60 0.59 -6.80
N LEU A 29 4.66 1.89 -6.55
CA LEU A 29 4.88 2.88 -7.60
C LEU A 29 6.16 3.67 -7.34
N LYS A 30 6.82 4.08 -8.41
CA LYS A 30 7.93 5.04 -8.33
C LYS A 30 7.40 6.36 -7.80
N ASP A 31 8.22 7.08 -7.06
CA ASP A 31 7.97 8.50 -6.83
C ASP A 31 8.22 9.27 -8.13
N GLN A 32 7.26 10.10 -8.52
CA GLN A 32 7.36 11.05 -9.61
C GLN A 32 6.98 12.43 -9.07
N ASN A 33 7.98 13.21 -8.70
CA ASN A 33 7.80 14.56 -8.15
C ASN A 33 6.83 14.59 -6.96
N SER A 34 7.06 13.73 -5.97
CA SER A 34 6.22 13.63 -4.76
C SER A 34 4.79 13.14 -5.01
N LYS A 35 4.57 12.41 -6.10
CA LYS A 35 3.33 11.70 -6.45
C LYS A 35 3.63 10.26 -6.86
N PRO A 36 2.68 9.32 -6.69
CA PRO A 36 2.79 8.02 -7.33
C PRO A 36 2.87 8.15 -8.86
N GLY A 37 3.89 7.54 -9.45
CA GLY A 37 4.12 7.50 -10.89
C GLY A 37 3.93 6.10 -11.47
N GLU A 38 4.93 5.61 -12.21
CA GLU A 38 4.91 4.30 -12.86
C GLU A 38 4.80 3.15 -11.84
N ASN A 39 3.97 2.14 -12.15
CA ASN A 39 3.87 0.90 -11.39
C ASN A 39 5.16 0.06 -11.56
N ILE A 40 5.78 -0.33 -10.46
CA ILE A 40 6.94 -1.22 -10.39
C ILE A 40 6.49 -2.68 -10.29
N SER A 41 5.53 -2.94 -9.40
CA SER A 41 5.00 -4.27 -9.16
C SER A 41 3.63 -4.20 -8.49
N THR A 42 2.86 -5.26 -8.66
CA THR A 42 1.53 -5.45 -8.07
C THR A 42 1.49 -6.80 -7.37
N SER A 43 0.92 -6.88 -6.17
CA SER A 43 0.72 -8.15 -5.47
C SER A 43 -0.26 -9.06 -6.22
N PRO A 44 -0.34 -10.36 -5.88
CA PRO A 44 -1.52 -11.15 -6.19
C PRO A 44 -2.80 -10.50 -5.66
N LEU A 45 -3.93 -10.82 -6.28
CA LEU A 45 -5.24 -10.40 -5.80
C LEU A 45 -5.57 -11.14 -4.49
N LEU A 46 -6.06 -10.40 -3.50
CA LEU A 46 -6.61 -10.92 -2.27
C LEU A 46 -8.14 -10.83 -2.35
N ALA A 47 -8.83 -11.97 -2.30
CA ALA A 47 -10.28 -11.95 -2.27
C ALA A 47 -10.78 -11.42 -0.92
N MET A 48 -11.84 -10.62 -0.94
CA MET A 48 -12.49 -10.14 0.29
C MET A 48 -12.98 -11.29 1.17
N ALA A 49 -13.29 -12.45 0.58
CA ALA A 49 -13.67 -13.67 1.31
C ALA A 49 -12.52 -14.24 2.16
N ASP A 50 -11.27 -14.00 1.78
CA ASP A 50 -10.08 -14.53 2.47
C ASP A 50 -9.62 -13.63 3.64
N LEU A 51 -10.13 -12.40 3.70
CA LEU A 51 -9.90 -11.51 4.84
C LEU A 51 -10.65 -11.98 6.09
N SER A 52 -9.99 -11.86 7.23
CA SER A 52 -10.58 -12.11 8.54
C SER A 52 -11.84 -11.25 8.77
N ASN A 53 -12.95 -11.89 9.15
CA ASN A 53 -14.17 -11.20 9.61
C ASN A 53 -14.12 -10.84 11.11
N ARG A 54 -13.00 -11.08 11.79
CA ARG A 54 -12.86 -10.75 13.21
C ARG A 54 -12.83 -9.23 13.41
N PRO A 55 -13.52 -8.69 14.44
CA PRO A 55 -13.37 -7.29 14.81
C PRO A 55 -11.94 -6.98 15.28
N GLY A 56 -11.42 -5.83 14.89
CA GLY A 56 -10.05 -5.38 15.15
C GLY A 56 -9.18 -5.33 13.90
N TYR A 57 -8.22 -4.39 13.89
CA TYR A 57 -7.24 -4.29 12.81
C TYR A 57 -6.21 -5.41 12.91
N TYR A 58 -6.02 -6.12 11.80
CA TYR A 58 -5.01 -7.17 11.69
C TYR A 58 -4.08 -6.88 10.52
N TRP A 59 -2.82 -7.31 10.65
CA TRP A 59 -1.84 -7.22 9.58
C TRP A 59 -2.21 -8.22 8.47
N GLN A 60 -2.59 -7.70 7.32
CA GLN A 60 -2.75 -8.46 6.10
C GLN A 60 -1.51 -8.30 5.25
N ALA A 61 -0.78 -9.39 5.03
CA ALA A 61 0.39 -9.42 4.18
C ALA A 61 0.00 -9.60 2.70
N PHE A 62 0.67 -8.86 1.83
CA PHE A 62 0.64 -8.99 0.38
C PHE A 62 2.02 -9.47 -0.08
N ASP A 63 2.06 -10.60 -0.77
CA ASP A 63 3.28 -11.33 -1.13
C ASP A 63 3.90 -10.83 -2.44
N PHE A 64 5.20 -10.54 -2.42
CA PHE A 64 6.01 -10.13 -3.58
C PHE A 64 7.18 -11.09 -3.85
N THR A 65 7.32 -12.18 -3.10
CA THR A 65 8.46 -13.13 -3.20
C THR A 65 8.61 -13.75 -4.59
N GLN A 66 7.52 -13.89 -5.35
CA GLN A 66 7.54 -14.45 -6.71
C GLN A 66 7.91 -13.44 -7.81
N LYS A 67 8.09 -12.14 -7.48
CA LYS A 67 8.25 -11.07 -8.48
C LYS A 67 9.66 -10.46 -8.57
N ASP A 68 10.66 -11.02 -7.88
CA ASP A 68 12.05 -10.51 -7.77
C ASP A 68 12.11 -8.97 -7.71
N VAL A 69 11.33 -8.37 -6.83
CA VAL A 69 11.17 -6.91 -6.76
C VAL A 69 12.37 -6.32 -6.02
N LYS A 70 13.30 -5.74 -6.79
CA LYS A 70 14.48 -5.04 -6.26
C LYS A 70 14.26 -3.53 -6.29
N LEU A 71 14.19 -2.92 -5.11
CA LEU A 71 14.05 -1.49 -4.92
C LEU A 71 15.42 -0.88 -4.61
N ALA A 72 15.85 0.09 -5.41
CA ALA A 72 17.04 0.88 -5.11
C ALA A 72 16.76 1.82 -3.91
N PRO A 73 17.80 2.44 -3.30
CA PRO A 73 17.58 3.53 -2.36
C PRO A 73 16.73 4.64 -3.00
N GLY A 74 15.71 5.12 -2.29
CA GLY A 74 14.77 6.08 -2.85
C GLY A 74 13.42 6.15 -2.16
N ARG A 75 12.51 6.94 -2.75
CA ARG A 75 11.12 7.08 -2.32
C ARG A 75 10.21 6.29 -3.27
N TYR A 76 9.25 5.60 -2.66
CA TYR A 76 8.27 4.77 -3.35
C TYR A 76 6.90 4.97 -2.71
N TRP A 77 5.86 4.59 -3.45
CA TRP A 77 4.48 4.64 -3.00
C TRP A 77 3.90 3.24 -2.87
N ILE A 78 3.09 3.06 -1.84
CA ILE A 78 2.27 1.86 -1.62
C ILE A 78 0.83 2.29 -1.86
N ALA A 79 0.19 1.73 -2.88
CA ALA A 79 -1.22 1.98 -3.16
C ALA A 79 -2.05 0.73 -2.86
N LEU A 80 -3.16 0.91 -2.15
CA LEU A 80 -4.17 -0.12 -1.96
C LEU A 80 -5.21 0.02 -3.07
N GLY A 81 -5.18 -0.90 -4.04
CA GLY A 81 -6.16 -1.00 -5.11
C GLY A 81 -7.32 -1.92 -4.72
N PHE A 82 -8.47 -1.72 -5.36
CA PHE A 82 -9.65 -2.53 -5.12
C PHE A 82 -10.56 -2.65 -6.35
N SER A 83 -11.38 -3.71 -6.38
CA SER A 83 -12.47 -3.89 -7.35
C SER A 83 -13.71 -4.47 -6.66
N GLY A 84 -14.89 -4.29 -7.27
CA GLY A 84 -16.17 -4.68 -6.66
C GLY A 84 -16.65 -3.66 -5.65
N THR A 85 -17.14 -4.12 -4.50
CA THR A 85 -17.74 -3.30 -3.45
C THR A 85 -17.15 -3.60 -2.06
N PRO A 86 -15.82 -3.56 -1.89
CA PRO A 86 -15.20 -3.91 -0.62
C PRO A 86 -15.51 -2.84 0.43
N VAL A 87 -15.94 -3.27 1.62
CA VAL A 87 -16.08 -2.40 2.78
C VAL A 87 -14.96 -2.75 3.76
N VAL A 88 -13.83 -2.08 3.59
CA VAL A 88 -12.60 -2.30 4.36
C VAL A 88 -12.01 -0.95 4.78
N ASN A 89 -11.40 -0.90 5.96
CA ASN A 89 -10.59 0.25 6.36
C ASN A 89 -9.13 -0.14 6.51
N TRP A 90 -8.24 0.70 5.98
CA TRP A 90 -6.81 0.67 6.26
C TRP A 90 -6.55 1.59 7.45
N PHE A 91 -6.03 1.05 8.55
CA PHE A 91 -5.77 1.81 9.76
C PHE A 91 -4.88 3.03 9.50
N TYR A 92 -5.33 4.19 9.99
CA TYR A 92 -4.62 5.45 9.92
C TYR A 92 -4.74 6.24 11.23
N SER A 93 -3.78 7.13 11.47
CA SER A 93 -3.89 8.20 12.47
C SER A 93 -4.16 9.54 11.80
N TYR A 94 -4.82 10.45 12.52
CA TYR A 94 -5.02 11.83 12.06
C TYR A 94 -3.71 12.62 12.05
N GLY A 95 -3.53 13.44 11.03
CA GLY A 95 -2.32 14.22 10.84
C GLY A 95 -1.14 13.40 10.32
N LYS A 96 0.01 14.07 10.24
CA LYS A 96 1.29 13.54 9.73
C LYS A 96 2.40 13.69 10.79
N PRO A 97 2.35 12.94 11.91
CA PRO A 97 3.29 13.13 13.01
C PRO A 97 4.72 12.69 12.69
N VAL A 98 4.89 11.76 11.74
CA VAL A 98 6.18 11.13 11.39
C VAL A 98 6.49 11.11 9.90
N GLY A 99 5.47 11.22 9.05
CA GLY A 99 5.60 11.22 7.59
C GLY A 99 5.72 12.63 7.02
N PRO A 100 6.20 12.77 5.77
CA PRO A 100 6.20 14.05 5.09
C PRO A 100 4.76 14.51 4.79
N SER A 101 4.56 15.82 4.63
CA SER A 101 3.24 16.43 4.42
C SER A 101 2.54 15.93 3.15
N ASP A 102 3.32 15.59 2.14
CA ASP A 102 2.86 15.01 0.88
C ASP A 102 2.67 13.48 0.95
N GLY A 103 2.99 12.82 2.07
CA GLY A 103 3.16 11.37 2.18
C GLY A 103 1.92 10.51 2.02
N THR A 104 0.75 11.09 1.77
CA THR A 104 -0.48 10.33 1.47
C THR A 104 -1.30 11.03 0.42
N ARG A 105 -1.65 10.24 -0.60
CA ARG A 105 -2.46 10.66 -1.74
C ARG A 105 -3.52 9.63 -2.03
N TYR A 106 -4.58 10.06 -2.70
CA TYR A 106 -5.60 9.15 -3.24
C TYR A 106 -6.00 9.63 -4.64
N LYS A 107 -6.57 8.70 -5.40
CA LYS A 107 -7.23 8.97 -6.67
C LYS A 107 -8.50 8.15 -6.74
N THR A 108 -9.51 8.68 -7.39
CA THR A 108 -10.73 7.97 -7.77
C THR A 108 -10.57 7.41 -9.18
N ILE A 109 -11.54 6.60 -9.62
CA ILE A 109 -11.54 6.09 -11.00
C ILE A 109 -11.67 7.20 -12.07
N LEU A 110 -12.12 8.40 -11.66
CA LEU A 110 -12.30 9.55 -12.55
C LEU A 110 -11.04 10.43 -12.64
N ASP A 111 -10.04 10.18 -11.78
CA ASP A 111 -8.84 11.00 -11.69
C ASP A 111 -7.74 10.45 -12.61
N GLU A 112 -7.20 11.31 -13.48
CA GLU A 112 -6.05 10.99 -14.34
C GLU A 112 -4.71 11.08 -13.59
N ASP A 113 -4.65 11.83 -12.49
CA ASP A 113 -3.43 12.07 -11.70
C ASP A 113 -3.69 11.94 -10.17
N TRP A 114 -2.64 11.68 -9.40
CA TRP A 114 -2.65 11.60 -7.93
C TRP A 114 -2.59 13.00 -7.29
N SER A 115 -3.47 13.89 -7.72
CA SER A 115 -3.48 15.30 -7.29
C SER A 115 -3.99 15.47 -5.86
N ASN A 116 -4.87 14.59 -5.39
CA ASN A 116 -5.49 14.71 -4.08
C ASN A 116 -4.58 14.17 -2.96
N SER A 117 -4.41 14.97 -1.90
CA SER A 117 -3.63 14.63 -0.70
C SER A 117 -4.51 14.46 0.53
N LEU A 118 -4.12 13.57 1.45
CA LEU A 118 -4.78 13.42 2.75
C LEU A 118 -3.81 13.71 3.90
N SER A 119 -4.32 14.37 4.93
CA SER A 119 -3.61 14.56 6.20
C SER A 119 -3.84 13.36 7.13
N PHE A 120 -3.63 12.15 6.61
CA PHE A 120 -3.73 10.89 7.36
C PHE A 120 -2.43 10.11 7.24
N GLU A 121 -2.01 9.46 8.31
CA GLU A 121 -0.84 8.57 8.30
C GLU A 121 -1.30 7.11 8.36
N PHE A 122 -1.23 6.43 7.23
CA PHE A 122 -1.63 5.03 7.08
C PHE A 122 -0.54 4.08 7.57
N ASN A 123 -0.94 3.00 8.25
CA ASN A 123 0.00 2.07 8.90
C ASN A 123 0.37 0.91 7.98
N TYR A 124 1.66 0.75 7.70
CA TYR A 124 2.18 -0.33 6.86
C TYR A 124 3.47 -0.92 7.44
N ARG A 125 3.80 -2.13 7.00
CA ARG A 125 5.10 -2.77 7.23
C ARG A 125 5.68 -3.20 5.89
N VAL A 126 6.99 -3.05 5.75
CA VAL A 126 7.74 -3.51 4.60
C VAL A 126 8.72 -4.56 5.10
N GLU A 127 8.67 -5.75 4.52
CA GLU A 127 9.57 -6.87 4.83
C GLU A 127 10.35 -7.23 3.58
N GLY A 128 11.66 -7.40 3.74
CA GLY A 128 12.57 -7.72 2.66
C GLY A 128 14.00 -7.88 3.16
N ARG A 129 14.91 -8.18 2.24
CA ARG A 129 16.33 -8.35 2.54
C ARG A 129 17.11 -7.20 1.93
N THR A 130 17.95 -6.57 2.74
CA THR A 130 18.97 -5.65 2.22
C THR A 130 20.10 -6.47 1.62
N THR A 131 20.48 -6.16 0.39
CA THR A 131 21.73 -6.67 -0.18
C THR A 131 22.87 -5.74 0.23
N PRO A 132 24.00 -6.28 0.74
CA PRO A 132 25.21 -5.52 1.02
C PRO A 132 25.73 -4.72 -0.18
#